data_AF-A0A7K4TLV1-F1
#
_entry.id   AF-A0A7K4TLV1-F1
#
_cell.length_a   1.000
_cell.length_b   1.000
_cell.length_c   1.000
_cell.angle_alpha   90.00
_cell.angle_beta   90.00
_cell.angle_gamma   90.00
#
_symmetry.space_group_name_H-M   'P 1'
#
loop_
_entity.id
_entity.type
_entity.pdbx_description
1 polymer ?
#
loop_
_entity_poly.entity_id
_entity_poly.type
_entity_poly.pdbx_seq_one_letter_code
_entity_poly.pdbx_strand_id
1 'polypeptide(L)'
;LKLEDYKDRLKKGEALNQDQLEAVEKYDEVVHNLEFAKELQKTFSGLSQDLLKAQRKAQRRESLLKLEAEKKKLRTILQVQYVLQNFTQEHVQKDFKGGVNGAIYLPSKELDYLIRFAKLTCPERNENL
;
A
#
# COMPACT_ATOMS: atom_id res chain seq x y z
N LEU A 1 -8.11 -43.57 18.81
CA LEU A 1 -8.52 -43.78 17.38
C LEU A 1 -8.91 -45.25 17.17
N LYS A 2 -9.81 -45.61 16.24
CA LYS A 2 -10.16 -47.03 15.95
C LYS A 2 -8.93 -47.90 15.64
N LEU A 3 -7.92 -47.28 15.03
CA LEU A 3 -6.62 -47.86 14.73
C LEU A 3 -5.77 -48.17 15.98
N GLU A 4 -5.86 -47.35 17.04
CA GLU A 4 -5.23 -47.64 18.35
C GLU A 4 -5.91 -48.83 19.02
N ASP A 5 -7.24 -48.89 18.95
CA ASP A 5 -8.02 -49.97 19.54
C ASP A 5 -7.68 -51.34 18.93
N TYR A 6 -7.49 -51.41 17.61
CA TYR A 6 -6.99 -52.62 16.95
C TYR A 6 -5.55 -52.96 17.38
N LYS A 7 -4.66 -51.97 17.49
CA LYS A 7 -3.28 -52.18 17.95
C LYS A 7 -3.23 -52.69 19.39
N ASP A 8 -4.10 -52.20 20.26
CA ASP A 8 -4.18 -52.59 21.67
C ASP A 8 -4.82 -53.97 21.86
N ARG A 9 -5.84 -54.32 21.08
CA ARG A 9 -6.46 -55.65 21.07
C ARG A 9 -5.49 -56.72 20.57
N LEU A 10 -4.71 -56.42 19.53
CA LEU A 10 -3.64 -57.31 19.05
C LEU A 10 -2.56 -57.53 20.13
N LYS A 11 -2.14 -56.47 20.82
CA LYS A 11 -1.18 -56.56 21.94
C LYS A 11 -1.69 -57.40 23.12
N LYS A 12 -3.00 -57.41 23.35
CA LYS A 12 -3.67 -58.23 24.37
C LYS A 12 -3.87 -59.70 23.94
N GLY A 13 -3.47 -60.05 22.72
CA GLY A 13 -3.57 -61.41 22.19
C GLY A 13 -4.94 -61.76 21.59
N GLU A 14 -5.80 -60.77 21.31
CA GLU A 14 -7.07 -61.01 20.64
C GLU A 14 -6.87 -61.29 19.14
N ALA A 15 -7.65 -62.22 18.59
CA ALA A 15 -7.65 -62.50 17.16
C ALA A 15 -8.31 -61.35 16.37
N LEU A 16 -7.54 -60.75 15.47
CA LEU A 16 -8.02 -59.76 14.50
C LEU A 16 -8.28 -60.42 13.15
N ASN A 17 -9.23 -59.89 12.38
CA ASN A 17 -9.42 -60.30 10.99
C ASN A 17 -8.34 -59.70 10.07
N GLN A 18 -8.28 -60.16 8.82
CA GLN A 18 -7.24 -59.75 7.86
C GLN A 18 -7.19 -58.22 7.66
N ASP A 19 -8.34 -57.58 7.47
CA ASP A 19 -8.44 -56.13 7.29
C ASP A 19 -7.96 -55.34 8.53
N GLN A 20 -8.20 -55.87 9.73
CA GLN A 20 -7.74 -55.27 10.99
C GLN A 20 -6.23 -55.43 11.16
N LEU A 21 -5.64 -56.56 10.75
CA LEU A 21 -4.19 -56.75 10.77
C LEU A 21 -3.48 -55.79 9.80
N GLU A 22 -4.01 -55.66 8.58
CA GLU A 22 -3.49 -54.70 7.58
C GLU A 22 -3.64 -53.25 8.05
N ALA A 23 -4.72 -52.92 8.76
CA ALA A 23 -4.90 -51.62 9.37
C ALA A 23 -3.85 -51.36 10.47
N VAL A 24 -3.55 -52.35 11.31
CA VAL A 24 -2.51 -52.23 12.36
C VAL A 24 -1.12 -52.08 11.74
N GLU A 25 -0.83 -52.75 10.62
CA GLU A 25 0.44 -52.61 9.89
C GLU A 25 0.65 -51.16 9.38
N LYS A 26 -0.40 -50.52 8.86
CA LYS A 26 -0.36 -49.13 8.38
C LYS A 26 -0.50 -48.07 9.46
N TYR A 27 -0.64 -48.48 10.72
CA TYR A 27 -0.89 -47.57 11.84
C TYR A 27 0.18 -46.49 11.97
N ASP A 28 1.45 -46.88 11.99
CA ASP A 28 2.56 -45.95 12.24
C ASP A 28 2.73 -44.96 11.07
N GLU A 29 2.45 -45.39 9.84
CA GLU A 29 2.40 -44.53 8.65
C GLU A 29 1.27 -43.48 8.75
N VAL A 30 0.07 -43.90 9.18
CA VAL A 30 -1.06 -42.97 9.37
C VAL A 30 -0.76 -41.94 10.47
N VAL A 31 -0.16 -42.36 11.58
CA VAL A 31 0.25 -41.44 12.66
C VAL A 31 1.28 -40.44 12.15
N HIS A 32 2.33 -40.90 11.46
CA HIS A 32 3.34 -40.04 10.87
C HIS A 32 2.75 -39.02 9.89
N ASN A 33 1.87 -39.46 8.98
CA ASN A 33 1.23 -38.56 8.01
C ASN A 33 0.32 -37.53 8.68
N LEU A 34 -0.35 -37.89 9.79
CA LEU A 34 -1.14 -36.95 10.59
C LEU A 34 -0.26 -35.92 11.31
N GLU A 35 0.89 -36.33 11.84
CA GLU A 35 1.86 -35.40 12.44
C GLU A 35 2.43 -34.44 11.40
N PHE A 36 2.86 -34.97 10.25
CA PHE A 36 3.31 -34.17 9.12
C PHE A 36 2.24 -33.16 8.68
N ALA A 37 0.99 -33.59 8.52
CA ALA A 37 -0.11 -32.70 8.14
C ALA A 37 -0.35 -31.59 9.18
N LYS A 38 -0.22 -31.88 10.47
CA LYS A 38 -0.33 -30.89 11.55
C LYS A 38 0.82 -29.87 11.52
N GLU A 39 2.06 -30.33 11.31
CA GLU A 39 3.22 -29.44 11.18
C GLU A 39 3.11 -28.56 9.94
N LEU A 40 2.65 -29.13 8.82
CA LEU A 40 2.39 -28.40 7.59
C LEU A 40 1.32 -27.33 7.81
N GLN A 41 0.20 -27.68 8.45
CA GLN A 41 -0.86 -26.74 8.80
C GLN A 41 -0.34 -25.59 9.68
N LYS A 42 0.48 -25.91 10.69
CA LYS A 42 1.10 -24.92 11.59
C LYS A 42 1.99 -23.96 10.81
N THR A 43 2.80 -24.50 9.89
CA THR A 43 3.70 -23.71 9.04
C THR A 43 2.90 -22.77 8.12
N PHE A 44 1.87 -23.28 7.43
CA PHE A 44 1.00 -22.45 6.59
C PHE A 44 0.27 -21.37 7.39
N SER A 45 -0.20 -21.69 8.59
CA SER A 45 -0.87 -20.73 9.47
C SER A 45 0.07 -19.59 9.88
N GLY A 46 1.31 -19.92 10.25
CA GLY A 46 2.34 -18.93 10.55
C GLY A 46 2.65 -18.04 9.34
N LEU A 47 2.89 -18.64 8.18
CA LEU A 47 3.17 -17.90 6.95
C LEU A 47 2.02 -16.98 6.55
N SER A 48 0.78 -17.45 6.66
CA SER A 48 -0.41 -16.65 6.36
C SER A 48 -0.53 -15.43 7.26
N GLN A 49 -0.27 -15.58 8.56
CA GLN A 49 -0.27 -14.45 9.51
C GLN A 49 0.83 -13.44 9.20
N ASP A 50 2.04 -13.92 8.86
CA ASP A 50 3.16 -13.04 8.54
C ASP A 50 2.95 -12.30 7.22
N LEU A 51 2.39 -12.96 6.21
CA LEU A 51 1.97 -12.32 4.97
C LEU A 51 0.94 -11.22 5.22
N LEU A 52 -0.08 -11.50 6.05
CA LEU A 52 -1.10 -10.51 6.39
C LEU A 52 -0.51 -9.29 7.12
N LYS A 53 0.43 -9.51 8.05
CA LYS A 53 1.15 -8.41 8.72
C LYS A 53 1.98 -7.59 7.74
N ALA A 54 2.73 -8.25 6.85
CA ALA A 54 3.55 -7.60 5.83
C ALA A 54 2.69 -6.78 4.86
N GLN A 55 1.57 -7.34 4.40
CA GLN A 55 0.61 -6.66 3.53
C GLN A 55 0.04 -5.41 4.20
N ARG A 56 -0.42 -5.51 5.45
CA ARG A 56 -0.94 -4.35 6.21
C ARG A 56 0.12 -3.26 6.39
N LYS A 57 1.38 -3.65 6.64
CA LYS A 57 2.50 -2.71 6.77
C LYS A 57 2.80 -2.00 5.45
N ALA A 58 2.82 -2.76 4.34
CA ALA A 58 3.02 -2.21 3.00
C ALA A 58 1.90 -1.22 2.63
N GLN A 59 0.64 -1.60 2.82
CA GLN A 59 -0.52 -0.76 2.52
C GLN A 59 -0.51 0.55 3.34
N ARG A 60 -0.17 0.48 4.65
CA ARG A 60 -0.02 1.67 5.49
C ARG A 60 1.08 2.59 4.98
N ARG A 61 2.24 2.04 4.63
CA ARG A 61 3.37 2.81 4.09
C ARG A 61 3.00 3.49 2.78
N GLU A 62 2.35 2.77 1.87
CA GLU A 62 1.89 3.30 0.59
C GLU A 62 0.90 4.44 0.78
N SER A 63 -0.09 4.26 1.67
CA SER A 63 -1.07 5.31 1.99
C SER A 63 -0.42 6.58 2.55
N LEU A 64 0.57 6.43 3.44
CA LEU A 64 1.32 7.57 3.98
C LEU A 64 2.13 8.29 2.89
N LEU A 65 2.86 7.55 2.05
CA LEU A 65 3.65 8.14 0.96
C LEU A 65 2.76 8.86 -0.06
N LYS A 66 1.60 8.29 -0.40
CA LYS A 66 0.62 8.92 -1.28
C LYS A 66 0.09 10.21 -0.68
N LEU A 67 -0.28 10.21 0.60
CA LEU A 67 -0.75 11.40 1.31
C LEU A 67 0.32 12.50 1.39
N GLU A 68 1.57 12.14 1.66
CA GLU A 68 2.69 13.09 1.66
C GLU A 68 2.94 13.70 0.27
N ALA A 69 2.87 12.88 -0.79
CA ALA A 69 2.97 13.35 -2.16
C ALA A 69 1.83 14.32 -2.53
N GLU A 70 0.59 14.01 -2.13
CA GLU A 70 -0.57 14.88 -2.33
C GLU A 70 -0.43 16.20 -1.56
N LYS A 71 0.00 16.17 -0.29
CA LYS A 71 0.31 17.38 0.49
C LYS A 71 1.39 18.22 -0.15
N LYS A 72 2.48 17.60 -0.63
CA LYS A 72 3.56 18.29 -1.33
C LYS A 72 3.06 18.93 -2.62
N LYS A 73 2.25 18.21 -3.41
CA LYS A 73 1.63 18.74 -4.63
C LYS A 73 0.71 19.92 -4.33
N LEU A 74 -0.15 19.80 -3.32
CA LEU A 74 -1.03 20.90 -2.89
C LEU A 74 -0.23 22.12 -2.46
N ARG A 75 0.82 21.95 -1.66
CA ARG A 75 1.72 23.06 -1.28
C ARG A 75 2.32 23.73 -2.52
N THR A 76 2.81 22.96 -3.48
CA THR A 76 3.36 23.50 -4.73
C THR A 76 2.29 24.26 -5.52
N ILE A 77 1.06 23.74 -5.62
CA ILE A 77 -0.06 24.43 -6.27
C ILE A 77 -0.33 25.77 -5.59
N LEU A 78 -0.43 25.80 -4.26
CA LEU A 78 -0.69 27.03 -3.50
C LEU A 78 0.46 28.04 -3.63
N GLN A 79 1.71 27.60 -3.64
CA GLN A 79 2.87 28.47 -3.87
C GLN A 79 2.84 29.08 -5.28
N VAL A 80 2.56 28.26 -6.30
CA VAL A 80 2.43 28.73 -7.69
C VAL A 80 1.25 29.70 -7.82
N GLN A 81 0.10 29.38 -7.21
CA GLN A 81 -1.07 30.25 -7.19
C GLN A 81 -0.74 31.60 -6.54
N TYR A 82 -0.05 31.61 -5.39
CA TYR A 82 0.37 32.84 -4.73
C TYR A 82 1.25 33.70 -5.65
N VAL A 83 2.26 33.09 -6.29
CA VAL A 83 3.14 33.79 -7.22
C VAL A 83 2.36 34.37 -8.40
N LEU A 84 1.53 33.55 -9.06
CA LEU A 84 0.73 33.96 -10.21
C LEU A 84 -0.31 35.04 -9.85
N GLN A 85 -0.94 34.94 -8.68
CA GLN A 85 -1.83 35.97 -8.17
C GLN A 85 -1.10 37.32 -8.03
N ASN A 86 0.16 37.34 -7.58
CA ASN A 86 0.94 38.57 -7.52
C ASN A 86 1.29 39.11 -8.91
N PHE A 87 1.48 38.26 -9.92
CA PHE A 87 1.64 38.69 -11.31
C PHE A 87 0.40 39.37 -11.91
N THR A 88 -0.77 39.29 -11.27
CA THR A 88 -1.94 40.08 -11.70
C THR A 88 -1.80 41.58 -11.35
N GLN A 89 -0.89 41.92 -10.43
CA GLN A 89 -0.67 43.30 -9.96
C GLN A 89 0.31 44.04 -10.88
N GLU A 90 -0.07 45.23 -11.35
CA GLU A 90 0.71 45.98 -12.33
C GLU A 90 2.11 46.38 -11.83
N HIS A 91 2.24 46.75 -10.55
CA HIS A 91 3.54 47.15 -9.99
C HIS A 91 4.52 45.97 -9.95
N VAL A 92 4.05 44.76 -9.65
CA VAL A 92 4.87 43.53 -9.66
C VAL A 92 5.35 43.25 -11.10
N GLN A 93 4.49 43.40 -12.10
CA GLN A 93 4.88 43.20 -13.50
C GLN A 93 5.98 44.20 -13.93
N LYS A 94 5.90 45.46 -13.49
CA LYS A 94 6.93 46.48 -13.75
C LYS A 94 8.26 46.09 -13.13
N ASP A 95 8.24 45.55 -11.92
CA ASP A 95 9.45 45.11 -11.22
C ASP A 95 10.18 43.99 -11.97
N PHE A 96 9.45 42.97 -12.44
CA PHE A 96 10.03 41.87 -13.24
C PHE A 96 10.43 42.30 -14.66
N LYS A 97 9.76 43.30 -15.24
CA LYS A 97 10.14 43.87 -16.54
C LYS A 97 11.40 44.72 -16.44
N GLY A 98 11.62 45.38 -15.30
CA GLY A 98 12.79 46.23 -15.05
C GLY A 98 13.95 45.53 -14.35
N GLY A 99 13.73 44.35 -13.77
CA GLY A 99 14.72 43.69 -12.91
C GLY A 99 15.04 44.49 -11.64
N VAL A 100 14.03 45.14 -11.05
CA VAL A 100 14.16 46.04 -9.89
C VAL A 100 13.52 45.43 -8.64
N ASN A 101 13.75 46.01 -7.47
CA ASN A 101 13.21 45.53 -6.18
C ASN A 101 13.55 44.05 -5.87
N GLY A 102 14.67 43.55 -6.38
CA GLY A 102 15.10 42.15 -6.21
C GLY A 102 14.41 41.15 -7.15
N ALA A 103 13.59 41.62 -8.09
CA ALA A 103 13.01 40.77 -9.12
C ALA A 103 14.07 40.37 -10.17
N ILE A 104 14.00 39.11 -10.61
CA ILE A 104 14.76 38.67 -11.79
C ILE A 104 14.17 39.32 -13.04
N TYR A 105 15.02 39.81 -13.94
CA TYR A 105 14.56 40.32 -15.22
C TYR A 105 13.93 39.19 -16.05
N LEU A 106 12.70 39.40 -16.51
CA LEU A 106 12.01 38.50 -17.42
C LEU A 106 11.80 39.17 -18.79
N PRO A 107 12.16 38.49 -19.91
CA PRO A 107 11.82 38.96 -21.24
C PRO A 107 10.32 39.21 -21.38
N SER A 108 9.95 40.25 -22.13
CA SER A 108 8.54 40.67 -22.26
C SER A 108 7.60 39.53 -22.70
N LYS A 109 8.10 38.60 -23.52
CA LYS A 109 7.33 37.45 -24.01
C LYS A 109 7.06 36.42 -22.92
N GLU A 110 8.05 36.14 -22.07
CA GLU A 110 7.92 35.19 -20.96
C GLU A 110 7.03 35.75 -19.86
N LEU A 111 7.17 37.05 -19.56
CA LEU A 111 6.32 37.75 -18.62
C LEU A 111 4.85 37.75 -19.10
N ASP A 112 4.60 37.98 -20.39
CA ASP A 112 3.25 37.92 -20.96
C ASP A 112 2.62 36.52 -20.83
N TYR A 113 3.41 35.44 -21.00
CA TYR A 113 2.91 34.09 -20.76
C TYR A 113 2.48 33.87 -19.31
N LEU A 114 3.27 34.35 -18.34
CA LEU A 114 2.93 34.24 -16.92
C LEU A 114 1.67 35.05 -16.57
N ILE A 115 1.54 36.26 -17.11
CA ILE A 115 0.36 37.12 -16.89
C ILE A 115 -0.91 36.46 -17.46
N ARG A 116 -0.85 35.95 -18.69
CA ARG A 116 -1.99 35.26 -19.31
C ARG A 116 -2.37 34.01 -18.52
N PHE A 117 -1.40 33.23 -18.07
CA PHE A 117 -1.64 32.04 -17.27
C PHE A 117 -2.21 32.38 -15.88
N ALA A 118 -1.76 33.47 -15.26
CA ALA A 118 -2.30 33.97 -14.01
C ALA A 118 -3.80 34.30 -14.14
N LYS A 119 -4.24 34.93 -15.22
CA LYS A 119 -5.67 35.24 -15.45
C LYS A 119 -6.55 33.99 -15.55
N LEU A 120 -6.02 32.88 -16.05
CA LEU A 120 -6.75 31.61 -16.15
C LEU A 120 -6.82 30.87 -14.81
N THR A 121 -5.75 30.94 -14.02
CA THR A 121 -5.61 30.20 -12.75
C THR A 121 -6.12 30.97 -11.54
N CYS A 122 -6.20 32.30 -11.65
CA CYS A 122 -6.67 33.23 -10.64
C CYS A 122 -7.76 34.14 -11.22
N PRO A 123 -8.91 33.58 -11.67
CA PRO A 123 -9.94 34.36 -12.33
C PRO A 123 -10.67 35.27 -11.35
N GLU A 124 -11.15 36.40 -11.86
CA GLU A 124 -12.15 37.21 -11.15
C GLU A 124 -13.48 36.45 -11.06
N ARG A 125 -14.29 36.81 -10.06
CA ARG A 125 -15.61 36.21 -9.89
C ARG A 125 -16.48 36.55 -11.11
N ASN A 126 -16.90 35.53 -11.85
CA ASN A 126 -17.89 35.67 -12.91
C ASN A 126 -19.29 35.47 -12.32
N GLU A 127 -20.10 36.52 -12.24
CA GLU A 127 -21.46 36.44 -11.69
C GLU A 127 -22.52 35.87 -12.66
N ASN A 128 -22.11 35.56 -13.89
CA ASN A 128 -22.99 35.03 -14.94
C ASN A 128 -22.98 33.48 -15.03
N LEU A 129 -22.39 32.79 -14.05
CA LEU A 129 -22.31 31.32 -13.95
C LEU A 129 -23.07 30.81 -12.73
#